data_AF-A0A956DAV5-F1
#
_entry.id   AF-A0A956DAV5-F1
#
_cell.length_a   1.000
_cell.length_b   1.000
_cell.length_c   1.000
_cell.angle_alpha   90.00
_cell.angle_beta   90.00
_cell.angle_gamma   90.00
#
_symmetry.space_group_name_H-M   'P 1'
#
loop_
_entity.id
_entity.type
_entity.pdbx_description
1 polymer ?
#
loop_
_entity_poly.entity_id
_entity_poly.type
_entity_poly.pdbx_seq_one_letter_code
_entity_poly.pdbx_strand_id
1 'polypeptide(L)'
;VELLMTGTASFHPQLSSGPVGPDQVVTSELTGVELWNLAKLGYAPKQIVMATSVYSLGVAAGIGALFQSVRRGELPEVTKLIYEARENCLDLVRREADALGAERVMSTRLEIREIGQGLVEIVAIGTAVIPAPPTMQPATSELLPQTLVADTEHDDSIQTLGFATAPMQMVRSGAGAAGQQTLGCLIALLMFFFIGCCSLIPFLMQAAQK
;
A
#
# COMPACT_ATOMS: atom_id res chain seq x y z
N VAL A 1 -9.81 3.35 -9.09
CA VAL A 1 -10.30 2.49 -7.99
C VAL A 1 -11.82 2.45 -8.07
N GLU A 2 -12.41 1.32 -8.44
CA GLU A 2 -13.82 1.07 -8.10
C GLU A 2 -13.82 0.55 -6.68
N LEU A 3 -14.28 1.37 -5.75
CA LEU A 3 -14.45 0.99 -4.36
C LEU A 3 -15.90 0.54 -4.17
N LEU A 4 -16.08 -0.73 -3.83
CA LEU A 4 -17.38 -1.25 -3.39
C LEU A 4 -17.38 -1.33 -1.87
N MET A 5 -18.20 -0.49 -1.24
CA MET A 5 -18.40 -0.52 0.21
C MET A 5 -19.74 -1.18 0.49
N THR A 6 -19.73 -2.27 1.25
CA THR A 6 -20.93 -2.93 1.74
C THR A 6 -20.90 -2.89 3.26
N GLY A 7 -22.00 -2.51 3.88
CA GLY A 7 -22.06 -2.37 5.33
C GLY A 7 -23.47 -2.54 5.87
N THR A 8 -23.61 -2.33 7.17
CA THR A 8 -24.89 -2.32 7.86
C THR A 8 -25.32 -0.89 8.13
N ALA A 9 -26.55 -0.55 7.75
CA ALA A 9 -27.16 0.71 8.15
C ALA A 9 -27.84 0.56 9.51
N SER A 10 -27.66 1.54 10.39
CA SER A 10 -28.36 1.62 11.68
C SER A 10 -29.00 2.99 11.85
N PHE A 11 -30.08 3.04 12.63
CA PHE A 11 -30.83 4.25 12.92
C PHE A 11 -31.15 4.32 14.40
N HIS A 12 -31.13 5.54 14.96
CA HIS A 12 -31.55 5.79 16.33
C HIS A 12 -32.40 7.06 16.44
N PRO A 13 -33.56 7.05 17.14
CA PRO A 13 -34.44 8.21 17.26
C PRO A 13 -33.80 9.45 17.90
N GLN A 14 -32.75 9.27 18.71
CA GLN A 14 -32.00 10.40 19.29
C GLN A 14 -31.06 11.07 18.28
N LEU A 15 -30.75 10.42 17.16
CA LEU A 15 -29.92 10.97 16.09
C LEU A 15 -30.78 11.64 15.01
N SER A 16 -31.98 11.12 14.76
CA SER A 16 -33.00 11.79 13.93
C SER A 16 -34.41 11.39 14.39
N SER A 17 -35.29 12.37 14.53
CA SER A 17 -36.67 12.18 14.99
C SER A 17 -37.64 11.73 13.88
N GLY A 18 -37.15 11.46 12.67
CA GLY A 18 -37.98 11.15 11.51
C GLY A 18 -37.19 10.47 10.37
N PRO A 19 -37.76 10.42 9.16
CA PRO A 19 -37.07 9.89 7.99
C PRO A 19 -35.73 10.60 7.77
N VAL A 20 -34.66 9.83 7.59
CA VAL A 20 -33.30 10.34 7.35
C VAL A 20 -33.16 10.68 5.87
N GLY A 21 -32.88 11.94 5.57
CA GLY A 21 -32.58 12.39 4.20
C GLY A 21 -31.23 11.84 3.71
N PRO A 22 -31.00 11.71 2.40
CA PRO A 22 -29.72 11.24 1.86
C PRO A 22 -28.50 12.04 2.34
N ASP A 23 -28.67 13.33 2.58
CA ASP A 23 -27.68 14.28 3.10
C ASP A 23 -27.39 14.13 4.60
N GLN A 24 -28.24 13.42 5.32
CA GLN A 24 -28.12 13.14 6.75
C GLN A 24 -27.53 11.76 7.04
N VAL A 25 -27.35 10.93 6.00
CA VAL A 25 -26.72 9.62 6.13
C VAL A 25 -25.21 9.82 6.33
N VAL A 26 -24.72 9.33 7.47
CA VAL A 26 -23.30 9.29 7.79
C VAL A 26 -22.75 7.91 7.45
N THR A 27 -21.65 7.89 6.71
CA THR A 27 -20.88 6.67 6.45
C THR A 27 -19.71 6.55 7.42
N SER A 28 -19.31 5.31 7.72
CA SER A 28 -18.22 5.01 8.65
C SER A 28 -17.65 3.62 8.38
N GLU A 29 -16.32 3.48 8.46
CA GLU A 29 -15.59 2.20 8.43
C GLU A 29 -15.54 1.52 9.81
N LEU A 30 -15.99 2.21 10.87
CA LEU A 30 -15.96 1.68 12.22
C LEU A 30 -16.80 0.41 12.36
N THR A 31 -16.20 -0.62 12.96
CA THR A 31 -16.92 -1.76 13.51
C THR A 31 -17.89 -1.34 14.61
N GLY A 32 -18.88 -2.17 14.93
CA GLY A 32 -19.80 -1.89 16.04
C GLY A 32 -19.09 -1.66 17.39
N VAL A 33 -17.96 -2.33 17.61
CA VAL A 33 -17.13 -2.19 18.80
C VAL A 33 -16.43 -0.82 18.82
N GLU A 34 -15.84 -0.42 17.70
CA GLU A 34 -15.21 0.89 17.58
C GLU A 34 -16.24 2.02 17.70
N LEU A 35 -17.43 1.87 17.11
CA LEU A 35 -18.50 2.85 17.22
C LEU A 35 -19.00 2.99 18.67
N TRP A 36 -19.14 1.89 19.40
CA TRP A 36 -19.50 1.91 20.82
C TRP A 36 -18.45 2.64 21.66
N ASN A 37 -17.16 2.35 21.42
CA ASN A 37 -16.05 3.04 22.09
C ASN A 37 -15.98 4.52 21.72
N LEU A 38 -16.22 4.86 20.45
CA LEU A 38 -16.24 6.24 19.97
C LEU A 38 -17.32 7.05 20.69
N ALA A 39 -18.54 6.52 20.79
CA ALA A 39 -19.63 7.16 21.53
C ALA A 39 -19.30 7.30 23.02
N LYS A 40 -18.65 6.30 23.64
CA LYS A 40 -18.20 6.37 25.04
C LYS A 40 -17.14 7.46 25.26
N LEU A 41 -16.31 7.73 24.26
CA LEU A 41 -15.32 8.82 24.26
C LEU A 41 -15.95 10.19 23.94
N GLY A 42 -17.25 10.26 23.64
CA GLY A 42 -17.94 11.50 23.31
C GLY A 42 -17.69 11.97 21.88
N TYR A 43 -17.50 11.05 20.93
CA TYR A 43 -17.34 11.35 19.50
C TYR A 43 -18.39 10.64 18.65
N ALA A 44 -18.65 11.22 17.48
CA ALA A 44 -19.57 10.69 16.48
C ALA A 44 -18.87 10.63 15.11
N PRO A 45 -19.18 9.63 14.28
CA PRO A 45 -18.71 9.62 12.90
C PRO A 45 -19.31 10.81 12.14
N LYS A 46 -18.52 11.36 11.23
CA LYS A 46 -18.93 12.44 10.32
C LYS A 46 -19.04 11.94 8.89
N GLN A 47 -18.01 11.23 8.42
CA GLN A 47 -17.95 10.66 7.08
C GLN A 47 -16.77 9.71 6.95
N ILE A 48 -16.82 8.80 5.97
CA ILE A 48 -15.62 8.14 5.46
C ILE A 48 -14.78 9.15 4.68
N VAL A 49 -13.48 9.08 4.89
CA VAL A 49 -12.45 9.84 4.17
C VAL A 49 -11.48 8.86 3.51
N MET A 50 -11.00 9.21 2.33
CA MET A 50 -10.17 8.34 1.51
C MET A 50 -9.19 9.12 0.65
N ALA A 51 -7.95 8.62 0.57
CA ALA A 51 -6.99 9.09 -0.41
C ALA A 51 -6.28 7.93 -1.11
N THR A 52 -5.78 8.21 -2.30
CA THR A 52 -4.86 7.35 -3.04
C THR A 52 -3.62 8.14 -3.45
N SER A 53 -2.47 7.48 -3.44
CA SER A 53 -1.16 8.04 -3.77
C SER A 53 -0.37 7.01 -4.57
N VAL A 54 0.04 7.36 -5.79
CA VAL A 54 0.75 6.44 -6.71
C VAL A 54 2.17 6.91 -6.95
N TYR A 55 3.14 6.02 -6.76
CA TYR A 55 4.57 6.31 -6.89
C TYR A 55 5.27 5.29 -7.80
N SER A 56 6.33 5.71 -8.49
CA SER A 56 7.16 4.83 -9.33
C SER A 56 8.40 4.34 -8.59
N LEU A 57 8.41 3.07 -8.22
CA LEU A 57 9.59 2.36 -7.72
C LEU A 57 10.58 2.04 -8.84
N GLY A 58 10.12 1.77 -10.07
CA GLY A 58 11.00 1.37 -11.18
C GLY A 58 12.10 2.39 -11.51
N VAL A 59 11.76 3.70 -11.48
CA VAL A 59 12.74 4.78 -11.67
C VAL A 59 13.66 4.91 -10.45
N ALA A 60 13.10 4.84 -9.24
CA ALA A 60 13.86 5.00 -8.00
C ALA A 60 14.85 3.84 -7.75
N ALA A 61 14.42 2.61 -8.00
CA ALA A 61 15.24 1.41 -7.89
C ALA A 61 16.30 1.35 -9.00
N GLY A 62 15.99 1.79 -10.22
CA GLY A 62 16.96 1.85 -11.32
C GLY A 62 18.11 2.83 -11.06
N ILE A 63 17.82 3.98 -10.44
CA ILE A 63 18.85 4.96 -10.03
C ILE A 63 19.60 4.48 -8.78
N GLY A 64 18.90 3.96 -7.76
CA GLY A 64 19.53 3.44 -6.53
C GLY A 64 20.47 2.25 -6.79
N ALA A 65 20.07 1.33 -7.67
CA ALA A 65 20.90 0.20 -8.09
C ALA A 65 22.18 0.65 -8.84
N LEU A 66 22.15 1.82 -9.50
CA LEU A 66 23.31 2.40 -10.17
C LEU A 66 24.35 2.97 -9.18
N PHE A 67 23.93 3.41 -7.99
CA PHE A 67 24.75 4.22 -7.08
C PHE A 67 25.24 3.55 -5.78
N GLN A 68 24.81 2.31 -5.43
CA GLN A 68 25.46 1.31 -4.51
C GLN A 68 24.55 0.69 -3.43
N SER A 69 25.00 -0.50 -3.00
CA SER A 69 24.82 -1.14 -1.68
C SER A 69 23.47 -1.78 -1.31
N VAL A 70 23.17 -2.91 -1.97
CA VAL A 70 22.32 -3.96 -1.37
C VAL A 70 23.04 -4.56 -0.17
N ARG A 71 23.01 -3.87 0.99
CA ARG A 71 23.55 -4.39 2.25
C ARG A 71 22.41 -5.12 2.96
N ARG A 72 22.48 -6.46 3.00
CA ARG A 72 21.49 -7.35 3.64
C ARG A 72 20.10 -7.43 2.95
N GLY A 73 19.99 -7.03 1.70
CA GLY A 73 18.74 -7.19 0.92
C GLY A 73 17.74 -6.04 1.05
N GLU A 74 18.05 -5.00 1.83
CA GLU A 74 17.26 -3.76 1.87
C GLU A 74 17.75 -2.79 0.79
N LEU A 75 16.81 -2.05 0.18
CA LEU A 75 17.07 -0.91 -0.70
C LEU A 75 16.57 0.37 0.03
N PRO A 76 17.44 1.09 0.76
CA PRO A 76 17.05 2.23 1.57
C PRO A 76 16.29 3.32 0.82
N GLU A 77 16.63 3.57 -0.44
CA GLU A 77 15.99 4.55 -1.31
C GLU A 77 14.55 4.16 -1.65
N VAL A 78 14.31 2.86 -1.92
CA VAL A 78 12.97 2.31 -2.17
C VAL A 78 12.15 2.36 -0.88
N THR A 79 12.75 1.95 0.24
CA THR A 79 12.13 2.05 1.57
C THR A 79 11.69 3.48 1.85
N LYS A 80 12.58 4.47 1.65
CA LYS A 80 12.29 5.89 1.87
C LYS A 80 11.14 6.38 0.99
N LEU A 81 11.14 6.01 -0.30
CA LEU A 81 10.08 6.41 -1.22
C LEU A 81 8.72 5.87 -0.78
N ILE A 82 8.66 4.63 -0.30
CA ILE A 82 7.42 4.07 0.26
C ILE A 82 6.96 4.84 1.50
N TYR A 83 7.86 5.24 2.40
CA TYR A 83 7.50 6.09 3.53
C TYR A 83 6.95 7.45 3.08
N GLU A 84 7.62 8.12 2.14
CA GLU A 84 7.16 9.41 1.58
C GLU A 84 5.77 9.27 0.93
N ALA A 85 5.53 8.19 0.21
CA ALA A 85 4.24 7.91 -0.40
C ALA A 85 3.13 7.69 0.64
N ARG A 86 3.42 7.00 1.76
CA ARG A 86 2.47 6.80 2.87
C ARG A 86 2.12 8.12 3.53
N GLU A 87 3.13 8.92 3.88
CA GLU A 87 2.92 10.22 4.52
C GLU A 87 2.08 11.14 3.63
N ASN A 88 2.38 11.19 2.33
CA ASN A 88 1.56 11.95 1.38
C ASN A 88 0.10 11.48 1.36
N CYS A 89 -0.14 10.16 1.35
CA CYS A 89 -1.49 9.61 1.36
C CYS A 89 -2.24 9.96 2.66
N LEU A 90 -1.59 9.85 3.81
CA LEU A 90 -2.17 10.19 5.11
C LEU A 90 -2.45 11.70 5.22
N ASP A 91 -1.58 12.53 4.67
CA ASP A 91 -1.79 13.98 4.64
C ASP A 91 -2.98 14.39 3.76
N LEU A 92 -3.22 13.67 2.65
CA LEU A 92 -4.43 13.88 1.84
C LEU A 92 -5.70 13.51 2.62
N VAL A 93 -5.69 12.37 3.35
CA VAL A 93 -6.81 11.99 4.24
C VAL A 93 -7.03 13.03 5.34
N ARG A 94 -5.96 13.56 5.94
CA ARG A 94 -6.06 14.63 6.94
C ARG A 94 -6.69 15.89 6.35
N ARG A 95 -6.26 16.34 5.18
CA ARG A 95 -6.83 17.52 4.51
C ARG A 95 -8.31 17.35 4.19
N GLU A 96 -8.72 16.16 3.76
CA GLU A 96 -10.13 15.85 3.53
C GLU A 96 -10.92 15.91 4.84
N ALA A 97 -10.40 15.32 5.93
CA ALA A 97 -11.03 15.38 7.25
C ALA A 97 -11.12 16.83 7.79
N ASP A 98 -10.07 17.64 7.62
CA ASP A 98 -10.05 19.05 8.01
C ASP A 98 -11.11 19.85 7.24
N ALA A 99 -11.27 19.59 5.95
CA ALA A 99 -12.30 20.23 5.12
C ALA A 99 -13.73 19.89 5.58
N LEU A 100 -13.91 18.73 6.22
CA LEU A 100 -15.17 18.31 6.84
C LEU A 100 -15.39 18.88 8.25
N GLY A 101 -14.41 19.62 8.79
CA GLY A 101 -14.42 20.12 10.16
C GLY A 101 -14.27 19.00 11.21
N ALA A 102 -13.66 17.88 10.82
CA ALA A 102 -13.41 16.78 11.74
C ALA A 102 -12.30 17.14 12.74
N GLU A 103 -12.39 16.61 13.96
CA GLU A 103 -11.31 16.76 14.92
C GLU A 103 -10.22 15.69 14.68
N ARG A 104 -10.63 14.51 14.22
CA ARG A 104 -9.77 13.32 14.12
C ARG A 104 -10.22 12.42 12.97
N VAL A 105 -9.31 11.53 12.57
CA VAL A 105 -9.63 10.36 11.74
C VAL A 105 -9.37 9.10 12.58
N MET A 106 -10.35 8.20 12.64
CA MET A 106 -10.31 6.96 13.40
C MET A 106 -10.44 5.75 12.47
N SER A 107 -9.96 4.60 12.94
CA SER A 107 -9.97 3.32 12.21
C SER A 107 -9.40 3.47 10.79
N THR A 108 -8.20 4.05 10.70
CA THR A 108 -7.52 4.24 9.43
C THR A 108 -6.86 2.94 8.99
N ARG A 109 -7.26 2.43 7.82
CA ARG A 109 -6.59 1.34 7.12
C ARG A 109 -5.76 1.92 5.97
N LEU A 110 -4.55 1.41 5.80
CA LEU A 110 -3.68 1.75 4.68
C LEU A 110 -3.28 0.47 3.95
N GLU A 111 -3.50 0.45 2.65
CA GLU A 111 -3.16 -0.65 1.76
C GLU A 111 -2.11 -0.20 0.75
N ILE A 112 -1.19 -1.09 0.44
CA ILE A 112 -0.14 -0.87 -0.57
C ILE A 112 -0.26 -1.98 -1.60
N ARG A 113 -0.36 -1.60 -2.87
CA ARG A 113 -0.60 -2.53 -3.98
C ARG A 113 0.34 -2.19 -5.14
N GLU A 114 1.00 -3.17 -5.74
CA GLU A 114 1.70 -2.93 -7.01
C GLU A 114 0.67 -2.98 -8.16
N ILE A 115 0.58 -1.89 -8.93
CA ILE A 115 -0.36 -1.79 -10.06
C ILE A 115 0.34 -2.07 -11.41
N GLY A 116 1.57 -2.58 -11.36
CA GLY A 116 2.39 -2.99 -12.50
C GLY A 116 3.48 -1.97 -12.88
N GLN A 117 4.48 -2.44 -13.64
CA GLN A 117 5.61 -1.62 -14.14
C GLN A 117 6.41 -0.93 -13.01
N GLY A 118 6.45 -1.53 -11.81
CA GLY A 118 7.08 -0.92 -10.66
C GLY A 118 6.36 0.34 -10.16
N LEU A 119 5.07 0.50 -10.45
CA LEU A 119 4.21 1.50 -9.81
C LEU A 119 3.56 0.89 -8.58
N VAL A 120 3.60 1.62 -7.48
CA VAL A 120 2.95 1.27 -6.22
C VAL A 120 1.86 2.28 -5.92
N GLU A 121 0.66 1.78 -5.73
CA GLU A 121 -0.48 2.51 -5.21
C GLU A 121 -0.55 2.32 -3.69
N ILE A 122 -0.79 3.42 -2.99
CA ILE A 122 -1.11 3.45 -1.58
C ILE A 122 -2.51 4.03 -1.44
N VAL A 123 -3.41 3.28 -0.81
CA VAL A 123 -4.77 3.73 -0.52
C VAL A 123 -4.93 3.81 0.99
N ALA A 124 -5.43 4.94 1.48
CA ALA A 124 -5.78 5.11 2.88
C ALA A 124 -7.27 5.40 3.01
N ILE A 125 -7.94 4.71 3.92
CA ILE A 125 -9.36 4.86 4.22
C ILE A 125 -9.50 5.04 5.73
N GLY A 126 -10.38 5.92 6.17
CA GLY A 126 -10.73 6.01 7.59
C GLY A 126 -12.05 6.71 7.81
N THR A 127 -12.40 6.92 9.08
CA THR A 127 -13.62 7.63 9.46
C THR A 127 -13.25 8.96 10.10
N ALA A 128 -13.64 10.07 9.48
CA ALA A 128 -13.58 11.39 10.08
C ALA A 128 -14.60 11.47 11.24
N VAL A 129 -14.19 11.99 12.39
CA VAL A 129 -15.03 12.07 13.60
C VAL A 129 -15.07 13.48 14.17
N ILE A 130 -16.21 13.81 14.79
CA ILE A 130 -16.47 15.09 15.46
C ILE A 130 -16.93 14.85 16.90
N PRO A 131 -16.82 15.86 17.80
CA PRO A 131 -17.43 15.78 19.11
C PRO A 131 -18.92 15.45 19.02
N ALA A 132 -19.35 14.45 19.78
CA ALA A 132 -20.74 14.05 19.83
C ALA A 132 -21.55 14.96 20.75
N PRO A 133 -22.86 15.11 20.50
CA PRO A 133 -23.78 15.69 21.48
C PRO A 133 -23.73 14.89 22.81
N PRO A 134 -23.88 15.54 23.99
CA PRO A 134 -23.84 14.85 25.28
C PRO A 134 -24.87 13.72 25.44
N THR A 135 -25.94 13.76 24.64
CA THR A 135 -27.01 12.77 24.59
C THR A 135 -26.63 11.50 23.84
N MET A 136 -25.57 11.52 23.04
CA MET A 136 -25.09 10.38 22.27
C MET A 136 -24.09 9.58 23.11
N GLN A 137 -24.63 8.71 23.96
CA GLN A 137 -23.85 7.77 24.76
C GLN A 137 -24.33 6.34 24.55
N PRO A 138 -23.46 5.35 24.73
CA PRO A 138 -23.91 3.96 24.72
C PRO A 138 -24.96 3.71 25.80
N ALA A 139 -26.02 2.97 25.45
CA ALA A 139 -27.07 2.60 26.40
C ALA A 139 -26.56 1.66 27.52
N THR A 140 -25.48 0.94 27.26
CA THR A 140 -24.85 0.01 28.19
C THR A 140 -23.54 0.60 28.73
N SER A 141 -23.24 0.36 30.00
CA SER A 141 -21.98 0.80 30.64
C SER A 141 -20.75 0.04 30.10
N GLU A 142 -20.98 -1.19 29.67
CA GLU A 142 -19.98 -2.12 29.13
C GLU A 142 -20.39 -2.59 27.74
N LEU A 143 -19.39 -2.99 26.96
CA LEU A 143 -19.60 -3.50 25.61
C LEU A 143 -20.30 -4.86 25.70
N LEU A 144 -21.42 -5.00 24.99
CA LEU A 144 -22.14 -6.27 24.92
C LEU A 144 -21.27 -7.33 24.23
N PRO A 145 -21.25 -8.58 24.72
CA PRO A 145 -20.56 -9.68 24.04
C PRO A 145 -20.97 -9.76 22.58
N GLN A 146 -19.99 -9.66 21.69
CA GLN A 146 -20.20 -9.76 20.24
C GLN A 146 -19.77 -11.16 19.77
N THR A 147 -20.52 -11.75 18.85
CA THR A 147 -20.02 -12.90 18.08
C THR A 147 -18.89 -12.38 17.18
N LEU A 148 -17.64 -12.66 17.56
CA LEU A 148 -16.49 -12.31 16.74
C LEU A 148 -16.45 -13.25 15.52
N VAL A 149 -16.90 -12.76 14.36
CA VAL A 149 -16.55 -13.38 13.10
C VAL A 149 -15.17 -12.84 12.75
N ALA A 150 -14.14 -13.68 12.87
CA ALA A 150 -12.81 -13.30 12.45
C ALA A 150 -12.85 -13.03 10.93
N ASP A 151 -12.74 -11.77 10.56
CA ASP A 151 -12.65 -11.38 9.16
C ASP A 151 -11.31 -11.91 8.66
N THR A 152 -11.35 -12.82 7.69
CA THR A 152 -10.13 -13.24 7.01
C THR A 152 -9.87 -12.14 6.00
N GLU A 153 -9.15 -11.10 6.41
CA GLU A 153 -8.69 -10.06 5.49
C GLU A 153 -8.04 -10.77 4.29
N HIS A 154 -8.49 -10.43 3.07
CA HIS A 154 -7.83 -10.86 1.85
C HIS A 154 -6.43 -10.24 1.85
N ASP A 155 -5.45 -11.01 2.30
CA ASP A 155 -4.02 -10.68 2.35
C ASP A 155 -3.40 -10.67 0.93
N ASP A 156 -4.04 -9.98 0.00
CA ASP A 156 -3.55 -9.80 -1.37
C ASP A 156 -2.45 -8.74 -1.45
N SER A 157 -2.23 -7.98 -0.36
CA SER A 157 -1.26 -6.88 -0.33
C SER A 157 0.20 -7.36 -0.40
N ILE A 158 0.47 -8.63 -0.08
CA ILE A 158 1.82 -9.22 -0.09
C ILE A 158 2.05 -10.18 -1.28
N GLN A 159 1.05 -10.46 -2.11
CA GLN A 159 1.23 -11.39 -3.24
C GLN A 159 1.80 -10.76 -4.52
N THR A 160 1.87 -9.42 -4.61
CA THR A 160 2.24 -8.74 -5.86
C THR A 160 3.71 -8.35 -5.99
N LEU A 161 4.46 -8.27 -4.89
CA LEU A 161 5.91 -7.99 -4.90
C LEU A 161 6.75 -9.25 -5.13
N GLY A 162 6.45 -10.04 -6.17
CA GLY A 162 7.38 -10.97 -6.84
C GLY A 162 8.12 -12.05 -6.01
N PHE A 163 7.89 -12.20 -4.71
CA PHE A 163 8.50 -13.21 -3.87
C PHE A 163 7.39 -13.96 -3.15
N ALA A 164 7.21 -15.24 -3.50
CA ALA A 164 6.33 -16.13 -2.77
C ALA A 164 6.80 -16.23 -1.31
N THR A 165 6.15 -15.50 -0.40
CA THR A 165 6.31 -15.71 1.03
C THR A 165 5.43 -16.88 1.44
N ALA A 166 5.93 -18.09 1.26
CA ALA A 166 5.43 -19.21 2.04
C ALA A 166 5.63 -18.89 3.54
N PRO A 167 4.69 -19.25 4.42
CA PRO A 167 4.93 -19.18 5.86
C PRO A 167 6.22 -19.92 6.16
N MET A 168 7.03 -19.35 7.05
CA MET A 168 8.44 -19.68 7.29
C MET A 168 8.64 -21.15 7.73
N GLN A 169 8.53 -22.08 6.79
CA GLN A 169 8.87 -23.47 6.95
C GLN A 169 10.28 -23.62 6.39
N MET A 170 11.23 -23.94 7.28
CA MET A 170 12.62 -24.25 6.93
C MET A 170 12.69 -25.17 5.70
N VAL A 171 13.01 -24.62 4.54
CA VAL A 171 13.41 -25.41 3.36
C VAL A 171 14.92 -25.52 3.39
N ARG A 172 15.38 -26.63 3.94
CA ARG A 172 16.66 -27.23 3.54
C ARG A 172 16.53 -27.66 2.07
N SER A 173 17.58 -27.37 1.31
CA SER A 173 17.93 -27.91 -0.02
C SER A 173 17.09 -27.44 -1.21
N GLY A 174 17.79 -26.96 -2.24
CA GLY A 174 17.23 -26.65 -3.56
C GLY A 174 18.07 -25.64 -4.34
N ALA A 175 19.30 -25.98 -4.69
CA ALA A 175 20.06 -25.23 -5.68
C ALA A 175 19.38 -25.39 -7.05
N GLY A 176 18.97 -24.29 -7.67
CA GLY A 176 18.46 -24.29 -9.03
C GLY A 176 17.88 -22.94 -9.45
N ALA A 177 18.28 -22.48 -10.64
CA ALA A 177 17.73 -21.33 -11.38
C ALA A 177 18.20 -19.92 -10.99
N ALA A 178 19.52 -19.67 -11.08
CA ALA A 178 20.08 -18.32 -11.20
C ALA A 178 21.30 -18.29 -12.14
N GLY A 179 21.24 -19.01 -13.27
CA GLY A 179 22.42 -19.22 -14.14
C GLY A 179 22.27 -18.86 -15.61
N GLN A 180 21.11 -18.43 -16.10
CA GLN A 180 20.86 -18.41 -17.55
C GLN A 180 20.95 -17.03 -18.22
N GLN A 181 20.71 -15.92 -17.50
CA GLN A 181 20.74 -14.58 -18.10
C GLN A 181 22.13 -13.92 -18.06
N THR A 182 22.92 -14.16 -17.01
CA THR A 182 24.30 -13.66 -16.89
C THR A 182 25.26 -14.34 -17.87
N LEU A 183 25.04 -15.63 -18.18
CA LEU A 183 25.86 -16.36 -19.15
C LEU A 183 25.61 -15.88 -20.59
N GLY A 184 24.37 -15.49 -20.91
CA GLY A 184 24.00 -14.97 -22.24
C GLY A 184 24.70 -13.65 -22.59
N CYS A 185 24.78 -12.71 -21.64
CA CYS A 185 25.49 -11.45 -21.84
C CYS A 185 27.01 -11.65 -21.99
N LEU A 186 27.59 -12.61 -21.26
CA LEU A 186 29.03 -12.88 -21.31
C LEU A 186 29.44 -13.53 -22.65
N ILE A 187 28.61 -14.44 -23.17
CA ILE A 187 28.80 -15.06 -24.49
C ILE A 187 28.64 -14.01 -25.60
N ALA A 188 27.65 -13.12 -25.51
CA ALA A 188 27.45 -12.06 -26.50
C ALA A 188 28.64 -11.08 -26.56
N LEU A 189 29.20 -10.69 -25.41
CA LEU A 189 30.39 -9.84 -25.34
C LEU A 189 31.64 -10.54 -25.89
N LEU A 190 31.84 -11.83 -25.59
CA LEU A 190 32.94 -12.62 -26.15
C LEU A 190 32.84 -12.77 -27.66
N MET A 191 31.64 -13.02 -28.21
CA MET A 191 31.43 -13.08 -29.65
C MET A 191 31.67 -11.73 -30.33
N PHE A 192 31.22 -10.63 -29.74
CA PHE A 192 31.44 -9.30 -30.28
C PHE A 192 32.93 -8.93 -30.29
N PHE A 193 33.66 -9.29 -29.24
CA PHE A 193 35.11 -9.12 -29.18
C PHE A 193 35.84 -9.98 -30.21
N PHE A 194 35.44 -11.25 -30.39
CA PHE A 194 36.07 -12.15 -31.36
C PHE A 194 35.83 -11.70 -32.81
N ILE A 195 34.61 -11.26 -33.14
CA ILE A 195 34.28 -10.71 -34.47
C ILE A 195 35.02 -9.39 -34.72
N GLY A 196 35.14 -8.54 -33.69
CA GLY A 196 35.96 -7.32 -33.74
C GLY A 196 37.44 -7.63 -34.00
N CYS A 197 38.04 -8.56 -33.26
CA CYS A 197 39.43 -8.95 -33.46
C CYS A 197 39.67 -9.60 -34.84
N CYS A 198 38.79 -10.49 -35.31
CA CYS A 198 38.93 -11.11 -36.63
C CYS A 198 38.84 -10.12 -37.80
N SER A 199 38.15 -8.98 -37.63
CA SER A 199 38.05 -7.93 -38.66
C SER A 199 39.18 -6.89 -38.57
N LEU A 200 39.77 -6.68 -37.39
CA LEU A 200 40.89 -5.76 -37.16
C LEU A 200 42.27 -6.33 -37.54
N ILE A 201 42.49 -7.63 -37.37
CA ILE A 201 43.76 -8.30 -37.70
C ILE A 201 44.15 -8.17 -39.19
N PRO A 202 43.26 -8.45 -40.18
CA PRO A 202 43.62 -8.29 -41.58
C PRO A 202 43.85 -6.82 -41.97
N PHE A 203 43.13 -5.88 -41.35
CA PHE A 203 43.32 -4.43 -41.58
C PHE A 203 44.69 -3.93 -41.09
N LEU A 204 45.14 -4.40 -39.93
CA LEU A 204 46.46 -4.07 -39.38
C LEU A 204 47.60 -4.75 -40.17
N MET A 205 47.41 -5.97 -40.67
CA MET A 205 48.42 -6.62 -41.51
C MET A 205 48.57 -5.95 -42.88
N GLN A 206 47.50 -5.39 -43.44
CA GLN A 206 47.55 -4.67 -44.71
C GLN A 206 48.16 -3.26 -44.58
N ALA A 207 48.06 -2.64 -43.39
CA ALA A 207 48.72 -1.38 -43.07
C ALA A 207 50.22 -1.54 -42.79
N ALA A 208 50.70 -2.73 -42.39
CA ALA A 208 52.10 -3.02 -42.10
C ALA A 208 52.95 -3.43 -43.34
N GLN A 209 52.34 -3.55 -44.52
CA GLN A 209 53.03 -3.88 -45.79
C GLN A 209 53.18 -2.67 -46.74
N LYS A 210 53.02 -1.44 -46.25
CA LYS A 210 53.45 -0.19 -46.91
C LYS A 210 54.57 0.44 -46.10
#